data_AF-A0A6A6HZ75-F1
#
_entry.id   AF-A0A6A6HZ75-F1
#
_cell.length_a   1.000
_cell.length_b   1.000
_cell.length_c   1.000
_cell.angle_alpha   90.00
_cell.angle_beta   90.00
_cell.angle_gamma   90.00
#
_symmetry.space_group_name_H-M   'P 1'
#
loop_
_entity.id
_entity.type
_entity.pdbx_description
1 polymer ?
#
loop_
_entity_poly.entity_id
_entity_poly.type
_entity_poly.pdbx_seq_one_letter_code
_entity_poly.pdbx_strand_id
1 'polypeptide(L)'
;MAVAKDLELAEQPLQTEVRQRKKSDDHVPPVASRPFAGRIGGNQEFILSPSDSSFDKVTSKAPDAAATFSWKQSFSPRGFADVELWKEATIEGVGTCLLNYLAGLYAIGLGQIATATSLGPVAPAAFAAVANFLLISLFIFAGGPVSGGHFNPLITLSTFTARLSAFPRTLLYIVFQCVGAVVAGFLLRASLGKPRAAFRGSPGCYIDTALVTPGEA
;
A
#
# COMPACT_ATOMS: atom_id res chain seq x y z
N MET A 1 2.70 -37.37 -42.51
CA MET A 1 3.69 -36.27 -42.59
C MET A 1 2.96 -34.92 -42.61
N ALA A 2 2.13 -34.65 -41.59
CA ALA A 2 1.23 -33.48 -41.54
C ALA A 2 1.03 -32.96 -40.11
N VAL A 3 2.01 -33.16 -39.21
CA VAL A 3 1.92 -32.70 -37.80
C VAL A 3 3.01 -31.67 -37.48
N ALA A 4 4.17 -31.75 -38.13
CA ALA A 4 5.27 -30.80 -37.88
C ALA A 4 5.00 -29.39 -38.44
N LYS A 5 4.23 -29.27 -39.51
CA LYS A 5 4.01 -27.99 -40.22
C LYS A 5 3.05 -27.06 -39.49
N ASP A 6 2.12 -27.62 -38.71
CA ASP A 6 1.12 -26.85 -37.96
C ASP A 6 1.68 -26.31 -36.63
N LEU A 7 2.71 -26.97 -36.08
CA LEU A 7 3.46 -26.49 -34.90
C LEU A 7 4.34 -25.28 -35.24
N GLU A 8 5.06 -25.31 -36.36
CA GLU A 8 5.84 -24.15 -36.83
C GLU A 8 4.95 -22.93 -37.15
N LEU A 9 3.74 -23.16 -37.69
CA LEU A 9 2.80 -22.09 -38.01
C LEU A 9 2.14 -21.46 -36.78
N ALA A 10 2.17 -22.11 -35.62
CA ALA A 10 1.70 -21.56 -34.35
C ALA A 10 2.81 -20.84 -33.57
N GLU A 11 4.07 -21.28 -33.68
CA GLU A 11 5.21 -20.59 -33.09
C GLU A 11 5.57 -19.31 -33.86
N GLN A 12 5.43 -19.26 -35.19
CA GLN A 12 5.71 -18.07 -36.00
C GLN A 12 4.87 -16.83 -35.63
N PRO A 13 3.53 -16.87 -35.51
CA PRO A 13 2.74 -15.71 -35.13
C PRO A 13 3.05 -15.28 -33.69
N LEU A 14 3.30 -16.22 -32.78
CA LEU A 14 3.66 -15.92 -31.39
C LEU A 14 5.05 -15.25 -31.28
N GLN A 15 6.05 -15.76 -32.00
CA GLN A 15 7.40 -15.16 -32.06
C GLN A 15 7.35 -13.79 -32.75
N THR A 16 6.48 -13.62 -33.74
CA THR A 16 6.30 -12.35 -34.45
C THR A 16 5.58 -11.32 -33.58
N GLU A 17 4.57 -11.71 -32.81
CA GLU A 17 3.90 -10.86 -31.80
C GLU A 17 4.84 -10.50 -30.65
N VAL A 18 5.62 -11.46 -30.12
CA VAL A 18 6.63 -11.19 -29.07
C VAL A 18 7.73 -10.26 -29.60
N ARG A 19 8.14 -10.43 -30.85
CA ARG A 19 9.13 -9.56 -31.51
C ARG A 19 8.54 -8.20 -31.89
N GLN A 20 7.24 -8.12 -32.18
CA GLN A 20 6.53 -6.86 -32.41
C GLN A 20 6.31 -6.09 -31.11
N ARG A 21 5.97 -6.76 -29.99
CA ARG A 21 5.98 -6.13 -28.64
C ARG A 21 7.37 -5.57 -28.32
N LYS A 22 8.42 -6.35 -28.58
CA LYS A 22 9.80 -5.91 -28.35
C LYS A 22 10.23 -4.73 -29.23
N LYS A 23 9.57 -4.51 -30.37
CA LYS A 23 9.83 -3.38 -31.29
C LYS A 23 8.89 -2.19 -31.07
N SER A 24 7.75 -2.39 -30.39
CA SER A 24 6.85 -1.30 -29.98
C SER A 24 7.22 -0.66 -28.64
N ASP A 25 8.11 -1.26 -27.87
CA ASP A 25 8.58 -0.73 -26.58
C ASP A 25 9.49 0.51 -26.69
N ASP A 26 9.99 0.84 -27.88
CA ASP A 26 10.79 2.06 -28.11
C ASP A 26 9.96 3.37 -28.01
N HIS A 27 8.65 3.26 -27.75
CA HIS A 27 7.74 4.41 -27.62
C HIS A 27 6.68 4.26 -26.52
N VAL A 28 6.95 3.49 -25.46
CA VAL A 28 6.13 3.61 -24.25
C VAL A 28 6.34 5.03 -23.71
N PRO A 29 5.31 5.90 -23.70
CA PRO A 29 5.44 7.21 -23.06
C PRO A 29 5.89 6.97 -21.62
N PRO A 30 6.85 7.74 -21.08
CA PRO A 30 7.40 7.48 -19.77
C PRO A 30 6.24 7.36 -18.78
N VAL A 31 6.06 6.16 -18.23
CA VAL A 31 5.07 5.92 -17.21
C VAL A 31 5.33 6.96 -16.13
N ALA A 32 4.37 7.86 -15.90
CA ALA A 32 4.58 9.08 -15.12
C ALA A 32 4.99 8.80 -13.66
N SER A 33 4.97 7.55 -13.23
CA SER A 33 5.29 7.10 -11.89
C SER A 33 6.59 6.30 -11.84
N ARG A 34 7.36 6.52 -10.77
CA ARG A 34 8.58 5.78 -10.45
C ARG A 34 8.35 4.26 -10.39
N PRO A 35 9.20 3.43 -11.03
CA PRO A 35 9.13 1.98 -10.90
C PRO A 35 9.32 1.54 -9.46
N PHE A 36 8.50 0.58 -9.02
CA PHE A 36 8.56 0.04 -7.66
C PHE A 36 7.92 -1.36 -7.65
N ALA A 37 8.70 -2.37 -7.25
CA ALA A 37 8.28 -3.77 -7.26
C ALA A 37 7.24 -4.11 -6.19
N GLY A 38 7.19 -3.36 -5.08
CA GLY A 38 6.27 -3.60 -3.97
C GLY A 38 4.88 -2.99 -4.11
N ARG A 39 4.50 -2.46 -5.27
CA ARG A 39 3.17 -1.83 -5.48
C ARG A 39 2.04 -2.85 -5.35
N ILE A 40 1.01 -2.54 -4.57
CA ILE A 40 -0.16 -3.42 -4.39
C ILE A 40 -1.12 -3.37 -5.58
N GLY A 41 -1.22 -2.22 -6.26
CA GLY A 41 -2.21 -1.97 -7.32
C GLY A 41 -1.65 -1.83 -8.74
N GLY A 42 -0.40 -2.22 -9.00
CA GLY A 42 0.25 -2.08 -10.31
C GLY A 42 0.52 -3.43 -10.98
N ASN A 43 0.25 -3.53 -12.29
CA ASN A 43 0.74 -4.64 -13.11
C ASN A 43 2.28 -4.65 -13.10
N GLN A 44 2.92 -5.77 -13.45
CA GLN A 44 4.39 -5.88 -13.55
C GLN A 44 5.03 -4.86 -14.51
N GLU A 45 4.22 -4.14 -15.29
CA GLU A 45 4.56 -2.94 -16.07
C GLU A 45 5.39 -1.88 -15.31
N PHE A 46 5.24 -1.81 -13.98
CA PHE A 46 5.96 -0.85 -13.13
C PHE A 46 7.26 -1.42 -12.53
N ILE A 47 7.73 -2.57 -13.03
CA ILE A 47 8.97 -3.22 -12.63
C ILE A 47 9.95 -3.14 -13.81
N LEU A 48 11.17 -2.70 -13.52
CA LEU A 48 12.20 -2.56 -14.54
C LEU A 48 12.76 -3.92 -14.96
N SER A 49 12.85 -4.16 -16.28
CA SER A 49 13.40 -5.39 -16.83
C SER A 49 14.94 -5.36 -16.82
N PRO A 50 15.65 -6.46 -16.51
CA PRO A 50 17.10 -6.55 -16.68
C PRO A 50 17.57 -6.30 -18.13
N SER A 51 16.69 -6.41 -19.13
CA SER A 51 17.02 -6.12 -20.52
C SER A 51 16.96 -4.64 -20.89
N ASP A 52 16.49 -3.76 -19.99
CA ASP A 52 16.38 -2.33 -20.25
C ASP A 52 17.73 -1.62 -20.17
N SER A 53 17.98 -0.72 -21.12
CA SER A 53 19.20 0.10 -21.14
C SER A 53 19.34 1.05 -19.94
N SER A 54 18.23 1.34 -19.25
CA SER A 54 18.17 2.17 -18.05
C SER A 54 18.33 1.39 -16.74
N PHE A 55 18.41 0.05 -16.81
CA PHE A 55 18.36 -0.84 -15.65
C PHE A 55 19.35 -0.49 -14.55
N ASP A 56 20.64 -0.41 -14.89
CA ASP A 56 21.71 -0.15 -13.92
C ASP A 56 21.61 1.26 -13.32
N LYS A 57 21.19 2.24 -14.12
CA LYS A 57 21.06 3.64 -13.70
C LYS A 57 19.93 3.80 -12.68
N VAL A 58 18.79 3.16 -12.92
CA VAL A 58 17.63 3.26 -12.03
C VAL A 58 17.86 2.39 -10.78
N THR A 59 18.32 1.16 -10.93
CA THR A 59 18.52 0.22 -9.81
C THR A 59 19.62 0.67 -8.84
N SER A 60 20.63 1.40 -9.33
CA SER A 60 21.65 2.00 -8.45
C SER A 60 21.13 3.13 -7.57
N LYS A 61 20.05 3.81 -7.97
CA LYS A 61 19.36 4.85 -7.20
C LYS A 61 18.18 4.29 -6.40
N ALA A 62 17.45 3.34 -6.97
CA ALA A 62 16.22 2.75 -6.48
C ALA A 62 16.30 1.21 -6.60
N PRO A 63 16.89 0.53 -5.62
CA PRO A 63 17.13 -0.92 -5.70
C PRO A 63 15.84 -1.75 -5.68
N ASP A 64 14.71 -1.13 -5.31
CA ASP A 64 13.37 -1.71 -5.32
C ASP A 64 12.56 -1.40 -6.58
N ALA A 65 13.19 -0.80 -7.61
CA ALA A 65 12.60 -0.59 -8.93
C ALA A 65 12.49 -1.89 -9.77
N ALA A 66 13.32 -2.89 -9.44
CA ALA A 66 13.39 -4.16 -10.12
C ALA A 66 13.11 -5.31 -9.16
N ALA A 67 12.68 -6.47 -9.69
CA ALA A 67 12.52 -7.70 -8.91
C ALA A 67 13.86 -8.32 -8.46
N THR A 68 14.99 -7.78 -8.92
CA THR A 68 16.34 -8.21 -8.55
C THR A 68 16.74 -7.56 -7.22
N PHE A 69 16.57 -8.27 -6.12
CA PHE A 69 16.85 -7.73 -4.79
C PHE A 69 18.25 -8.07 -4.28
N SER A 70 18.97 -7.04 -3.81
CA SER A 70 20.27 -7.17 -3.13
C SER A 70 20.24 -6.49 -1.77
N TRP A 71 20.55 -7.24 -0.70
CA TRP A 71 20.58 -6.73 0.67
C TRP A 71 21.54 -5.53 0.83
N LYS A 72 22.73 -5.59 0.23
CA LYS A 72 23.72 -4.50 0.34
C LYS A 72 23.21 -3.20 -0.28
N GLN A 73 22.47 -3.28 -1.38
CA GLN A 73 21.91 -2.12 -2.06
C GLN A 73 20.64 -1.61 -1.36
N SER A 74 19.81 -2.52 -0.87
CA SER A 74 18.57 -2.20 -0.12
C SER A 74 18.85 -1.35 1.12
N PHE A 75 19.93 -1.64 1.85
CA PHE A 75 20.35 -0.88 3.03
C PHE A 75 21.19 0.37 2.72
N SER A 76 21.28 0.80 1.45
CA SER A 76 22.05 2.00 1.11
C SER A 76 21.38 3.28 1.68
N PRO A 77 22.13 4.14 2.39
CA PRO A 77 21.56 5.35 2.99
C PRO A 77 21.17 6.41 1.96
N ARG A 78 21.61 6.25 0.69
CA ARG A 78 21.31 7.16 -0.41
C ARG A 78 19.81 7.31 -0.66
N GLY A 79 19.01 6.28 -0.33
CA GLY A 79 17.55 6.37 -0.42
C GLY A 79 16.94 7.47 0.43
N PHE A 80 17.53 7.82 1.58
CA PHE A 80 17.03 8.91 2.43
C PHE A 80 17.25 10.31 1.84
N ALA A 81 18.17 10.47 0.88
CA ALA A 81 18.39 11.73 0.19
C ALA A 81 17.42 11.93 -1.00
N ASP A 82 16.58 10.94 -1.30
CA ASP A 82 15.72 10.95 -2.47
C ASP A 82 14.38 11.66 -2.21
N VAL A 83 14.22 12.86 -2.76
CA VAL A 83 13.01 13.69 -2.56
C VAL A 83 11.73 13.00 -3.02
N GLU A 84 11.78 12.19 -4.08
CA GLU A 84 10.59 11.47 -4.55
C GLU A 84 10.14 10.44 -3.52
N LEU A 85 11.06 9.80 -2.80
CA LEU A 85 10.73 8.86 -1.74
C LEU A 85 10.00 9.55 -0.56
N TRP A 86 10.40 10.77 -0.23
CA TRP A 86 9.73 11.58 0.79
C TRP A 86 8.32 12.01 0.37
N LYS A 87 8.11 12.33 -0.92
CA LYS A 87 6.78 12.60 -1.46
C LYS A 87 5.91 11.35 -1.37
N GLU A 88 6.41 10.20 -1.79
CA GLU A 88 5.72 8.92 -1.70
C GLU A 88 5.35 8.56 -0.25
N ALA A 89 6.28 8.73 0.70
CA ALA A 89 6.02 8.54 2.13
C ALA A 89 4.98 9.54 2.68
N THR A 90 4.99 10.79 2.20
CA THR A 90 3.97 11.79 2.58
C THR A 90 2.57 11.35 2.12
N ILE A 91 2.45 10.82 0.90
CA ILE A 91 1.19 10.29 0.38
C ILE A 91 0.72 9.10 1.21
N GLU A 92 1.61 8.20 1.59
CA GLU A 92 1.31 7.09 2.50
C GLU A 92 0.79 7.58 3.85
N GLY A 93 1.44 8.58 4.45
CA GLY A 93 1.00 9.17 5.72
C GLY A 93 -0.37 9.86 5.62
N VAL A 94 -0.60 10.67 4.59
CA VAL A 94 -1.90 11.35 4.36
C VAL A 94 -2.99 10.32 4.06
N GLY A 95 -2.70 9.31 3.24
CA GLY A 95 -3.63 8.24 2.95
C GLY A 95 -4.02 7.43 4.19
N THR A 96 -3.04 7.02 5.00
CA THR A 96 -3.32 6.34 6.29
C THR A 96 -4.10 7.24 7.26
N CYS A 97 -3.81 8.54 7.28
CA CYS A 97 -4.56 9.48 8.10
C CYS A 97 -6.05 9.52 7.71
N LEU A 98 -6.33 9.71 6.42
CA LEU A 98 -7.70 9.78 5.92
C LEU A 98 -8.43 8.44 6.06
N LEU A 99 -7.75 7.33 5.77
CA LEU A 99 -8.28 5.97 5.92
C LEU A 99 -8.74 5.72 7.35
N ASN A 100 -7.86 5.97 8.34
CA ASN A 100 -8.19 5.75 9.75
C ASN A 100 -9.25 6.73 10.27
N TYR A 101 -9.22 7.99 9.82
CA TYR A 101 -10.22 8.98 10.22
C TYR A 101 -11.62 8.60 9.74
N LEU A 102 -11.76 8.24 8.46
CA LEU A 102 -13.03 7.83 7.87
C LEU A 102 -13.49 6.49 8.46
N ALA A 103 -12.58 5.54 8.65
CA ALA A 103 -12.85 4.26 9.31
C ALA A 103 -13.45 4.44 10.71
N GLY A 104 -12.80 5.26 11.54
CA GLY A 104 -13.30 5.57 12.87
C GLY A 104 -14.64 6.31 12.84
N LEU A 105 -14.81 7.25 11.91
CA LEU A 105 -16.04 8.05 11.83
C LEU A 105 -17.27 7.19 11.49
N TYR A 106 -17.20 6.34 10.45
CA TYR A 106 -18.33 5.48 10.13
C TYR A 106 -18.52 4.40 11.18
N ALA A 107 -17.45 3.85 11.78
CA ALA A 107 -17.58 2.80 12.81
C ALA A 107 -18.37 3.31 14.02
N ILE A 108 -18.11 4.55 14.45
CA ILE A 108 -18.86 5.21 15.52
C ILE A 108 -20.31 5.48 15.10
N GLY A 109 -20.53 5.94 13.87
CA GLY A 109 -21.87 6.18 13.33
C GLY A 109 -22.73 4.90 13.25
N LEU A 110 -22.13 3.78 12.85
CA LEU A 110 -22.79 2.47 12.77
C LEU A 110 -23.13 1.89 14.14
N GLY A 111 -22.52 2.37 15.23
CA GLY A 111 -22.78 1.87 16.59
C GLY A 111 -24.27 1.92 16.99
N GLN A 112 -25.04 2.88 16.46
CA GLN A 112 -26.48 2.99 16.72
C GLN A 112 -27.30 1.86 16.08
N ILE A 113 -26.76 1.21 15.04
CA ILE A 113 -27.43 0.10 14.33
C ILE A 113 -27.41 -1.18 15.16
N ALA A 114 -26.46 -1.31 16.10
CA ALA A 114 -26.34 -2.47 16.98
C ALA A 114 -27.62 -2.74 17.79
N THR A 115 -28.36 -1.70 18.17
CA THR A 115 -29.61 -1.80 18.93
C THR A 115 -30.86 -1.60 18.08
N ALA A 116 -30.71 -1.19 16.82
CA ALA A 116 -31.81 -0.88 15.91
C ALA A 116 -32.31 -2.10 15.11
N THR A 117 -31.57 -3.22 15.14
CA THR A 117 -31.88 -4.42 14.36
C THR A 117 -31.93 -5.65 15.25
N SER A 118 -32.73 -6.65 14.88
CA SER A 118 -32.77 -7.96 15.57
C SER A 118 -31.46 -8.76 15.43
N LEU A 119 -30.58 -8.33 14.53
CA LEU A 119 -29.26 -8.92 14.30
C LEU A 119 -28.20 -8.45 15.32
N GLY A 120 -28.53 -7.47 16.16
CA GLY A 120 -27.63 -7.00 17.21
C GLY A 120 -26.29 -6.48 16.66
N PRO A 121 -25.15 -6.80 17.30
CA PRO A 121 -23.81 -6.38 16.87
C PRO A 121 -23.36 -6.89 15.49
N VAL A 122 -24.03 -7.90 14.91
CA VAL A 122 -23.65 -8.46 13.59
C VAL A 122 -23.93 -7.47 12.46
N ALA A 123 -25.04 -6.74 12.54
CA ALA A 123 -25.41 -5.76 11.52
C ALA A 123 -24.35 -4.66 11.33
N PRO A 124 -23.94 -3.89 12.36
CA PRO A 124 -22.92 -2.87 12.19
C PRO A 124 -21.56 -3.43 11.78
N ALA A 125 -21.21 -4.65 12.21
CA ALA A 125 -19.97 -5.31 11.78
C ALA A 125 -19.97 -5.63 10.27
N ALA A 126 -21.08 -6.13 9.73
CA ALA A 126 -21.21 -6.41 8.31
C ALA A 126 -21.12 -5.13 7.45
N PHE A 127 -21.82 -4.06 7.85
CA PHE A 127 -21.72 -2.77 7.17
C PHE A 127 -20.31 -2.18 7.26
N ALA A 128 -19.67 -2.26 8.43
CA ALA A 128 -18.29 -1.81 8.62
C ALA A 128 -17.31 -2.58 7.73
N ALA A 129 -17.49 -3.89 7.56
CA ALA A 129 -16.65 -4.71 6.70
C ALA A 129 -16.76 -4.30 5.22
N VAL A 130 -17.99 -4.11 4.71
CA VAL A 130 -18.21 -3.65 3.33
C VAL A 130 -17.67 -2.24 3.13
N ALA A 131 -17.94 -1.33 4.07
CA ALA A 131 -17.42 0.04 4.02
C ALA A 131 -15.89 0.06 4.01
N ASN A 132 -15.24 -0.73 4.87
CA ASN A 132 -13.79 -0.82 4.93
C ASN A 132 -13.18 -1.42 3.65
N PHE A 133 -13.81 -2.44 3.08
CA PHE A 133 -13.40 -3.03 1.81
C PHE A 133 -13.39 -2.00 0.67
N LEU A 134 -14.49 -1.24 0.54
CA LEU A 134 -14.60 -0.19 -0.47
C LEU A 134 -13.60 0.95 -0.23
N LEU A 135 -13.44 1.35 1.03
CA LEU A 135 -12.56 2.43 1.43
C LEU A 135 -11.09 2.08 1.14
N ILE A 136 -10.60 0.93 1.61
CA ILE A 136 -9.23 0.48 1.35
C ILE A 136 -8.99 0.37 -0.17
N SER A 137 -9.91 -0.23 -0.92
CA SER A 137 -9.79 -0.39 -2.37
C SER A 137 -9.67 0.96 -3.08
N LEU A 138 -10.49 1.95 -2.70
CA LEU A 138 -10.44 3.30 -3.24
C LEU A 138 -9.08 3.95 -3.01
N PHE A 139 -8.54 3.88 -1.78
CA PHE A 139 -7.25 4.45 -1.46
C PHE A 139 -6.11 3.75 -2.20
N ILE A 140 -6.13 2.42 -2.30
CA ILE A 140 -5.12 1.65 -3.05
C ILE A 140 -5.14 2.03 -4.54
N PHE A 141 -6.31 2.14 -5.17
CA PHE A 141 -6.39 2.53 -6.58
C PHE A 141 -5.96 3.99 -6.80
N ALA A 142 -6.30 4.90 -5.90
CA ALA A 142 -5.92 6.30 -6.01
C ALA A 142 -4.42 6.54 -5.75
N GLY A 143 -3.87 5.91 -4.71
CA GLY A 143 -2.49 6.14 -4.28
C GLY A 143 -1.47 5.12 -4.79
N GLY A 144 -1.92 3.99 -5.34
CA GLY A 144 -1.09 2.94 -5.93
C GLY A 144 -0.15 3.46 -7.01
N PRO A 145 -0.62 4.25 -8.00
CA PRO A 145 0.24 4.84 -9.02
C PRO A 145 1.33 5.76 -8.45
N VAL A 146 1.11 6.38 -7.29
CA VAL A 146 2.06 7.34 -6.72
C VAL A 146 3.04 6.64 -5.77
N SER A 147 2.52 5.97 -4.74
CA SER A 147 3.29 5.42 -3.62
C SER A 147 3.35 3.90 -3.57
N GLY A 148 2.54 3.20 -4.37
CA GLY A 148 2.33 1.75 -4.25
C GLY A 148 1.21 1.34 -3.29
N GLY A 149 0.65 2.30 -2.54
CA GLY A 149 -0.62 2.16 -1.86
C GLY A 149 -0.59 1.13 -0.72
N HIS A 150 0.44 1.16 0.12
CA HIS A 150 0.52 0.26 1.26
C HIS A 150 -0.46 0.67 2.37
N PHE A 151 -0.48 1.96 2.71
CA PHE A 151 -1.25 2.63 3.76
C PHE A 151 -1.27 1.93 5.12
N ASN A 152 -0.32 1.03 5.35
CA ASN A 152 -0.31 0.10 6.47
C ASN A 152 1.14 -0.33 6.77
N PRO A 153 1.60 -0.14 8.02
CA PRO A 153 2.95 -0.54 8.43
C PRO A 153 3.23 -2.03 8.24
N LEU A 154 2.24 -2.90 8.46
CA LEU A 154 2.39 -4.34 8.29
C LEU A 154 2.49 -4.75 6.82
N ILE A 155 1.74 -4.10 5.92
CA ILE A 155 1.87 -4.35 4.48
C ILE A 155 3.26 -3.89 4.01
N THR A 156 3.70 -2.73 4.47
CA THR A 156 5.04 -2.20 4.19
C THR A 156 6.15 -3.11 4.71
N LEU A 157 6.00 -3.63 5.93
CA LEU A 157 6.96 -4.58 6.49
C LEU A 157 6.94 -5.91 5.72
N SER A 158 5.76 -6.38 5.32
CA SER A 158 5.59 -7.60 4.54
C SER A 158 6.30 -7.50 3.19
N THR A 159 6.12 -6.38 2.47
CA THR A 159 6.82 -6.16 1.18
C THR A 159 8.34 -6.08 1.35
N PHE A 160 8.84 -5.53 2.46
CA PHE A 160 10.27 -5.57 2.78
C PHE A 160 10.77 -7.01 2.99
N THR A 161 10.06 -7.81 3.80
CA THR A 161 10.43 -9.23 4.03
C THR A 161 10.31 -10.09 2.78
N ALA A 162 9.37 -9.75 1.90
CA ALA A 162 9.20 -10.35 0.57
C ALA A 162 10.24 -9.88 -0.45
N ARG A 163 11.18 -8.99 -0.06
CA ARG A 163 12.25 -8.46 -0.92
C ARG A 163 11.74 -7.61 -2.08
N LEU A 164 10.59 -6.96 -1.89
CA LEU A 164 9.95 -6.09 -2.88
C LEU A 164 10.14 -4.60 -2.56
N SER A 165 10.72 -4.27 -1.40
CA SER A 165 10.93 -2.89 -0.94
C SER A 165 12.33 -2.70 -0.34
N ALA A 166 12.92 -1.53 -0.56
CA ALA A 166 14.21 -1.16 0.02
C ALA A 166 14.05 -0.60 1.45
N PHE A 167 15.07 -0.78 2.28
CA PHE A 167 15.01 -0.38 3.69
C PHE A 167 14.65 1.10 3.93
N PRO A 168 15.23 2.09 3.21
CA PRO A 168 14.84 3.49 3.37
C PRO A 168 13.35 3.74 3.10
N ARG A 169 12.79 3.11 2.06
CA ARG A 169 11.36 3.20 1.74
C ARG A 169 10.51 2.64 2.86
N THR A 170 10.83 1.41 3.29
CA THR A 170 10.12 0.72 4.36
C THR A 170 10.09 1.55 5.64
N LEU A 171 11.23 2.11 6.05
CA LEU A 171 11.32 2.91 7.27
C LEU A 171 10.51 4.20 7.16
N LEU A 172 10.66 4.95 6.07
CA LEU A 172 9.92 6.21 5.87
C LEU A 172 8.42 5.97 5.82
N TYR A 173 7.97 4.93 5.11
CA TYR A 173 6.56 4.58 5.02
C TYR A 173 5.97 4.27 6.39
N ILE A 174 6.62 3.40 7.17
CA ILE A 174 6.14 3.03 8.51
C ILE A 174 6.04 4.28 9.40
N VAL A 175 7.06 5.15 9.40
CA VAL A 175 7.04 6.38 10.20
C VAL A 175 5.88 7.29 9.80
N PHE A 176 5.71 7.56 8.52
CA PHE A 176 4.65 8.45 8.04
C PHE A 176 3.25 7.86 8.22
N GLN A 177 3.08 6.55 8.01
CA GLN A 177 1.82 5.84 8.25
C GLN A 177 1.43 5.91 9.74
N CYS A 178 2.39 5.68 10.64
CA CYS A 178 2.17 5.82 12.09
C CYS A 178 1.81 7.26 12.48
N VAL A 179 2.54 8.26 11.96
CA VAL A 179 2.21 9.68 12.19
C VAL A 179 0.81 10.01 11.67
N GLY A 180 0.47 9.55 10.46
CA GLY A 180 -0.85 9.72 9.86
C GLY A 180 -1.96 9.10 10.72
N ALA A 181 -1.76 7.88 11.24
CA ALA A 181 -2.71 7.23 12.14
C ALA A 181 -2.91 8.00 13.44
N VAL A 182 -1.84 8.53 14.04
CA VAL A 182 -1.91 9.36 15.24
C VAL A 182 -2.72 10.64 14.96
N VAL A 183 -2.42 11.34 13.85
CA VAL A 183 -3.16 12.54 13.44
C VAL A 183 -4.64 12.23 13.21
N ALA A 184 -4.97 11.09 12.59
CA ALA A 184 -6.35 10.65 12.41
C ALA A 184 -7.09 10.51 13.73
N GLY A 185 -6.47 9.92 14.75
CA GLY A 185 -7.04 9.81 16.09
C GLY A 185 -7.33 11.19 16.72
N PHE A 186 -6.41 12.15 16.57
CA PHE A 186 -6.63 13.52 17.02
C PHE A 186 -7.79 14.20 16.28
N LEU A 187 -7.85 14.05 14.95
CA LEU A 187 -8.92 14.61 14.13
C LEU A 187 -10.27 14.00 14.49
N LEU A 188 -10.35 12.68 14.63
CA LEU A 188 -11.58 11.98 15.00
C LEU A 188 -12.10 12.46 16.36
N ARG A 189 -11.23 12.57 17.37
CA ARG A 189 -11.61 13.10 18.68
C ARG A 189 -12.13 14.54 18.57
N ALA A 190 -11.43 15.39 17.82
CA ALA A 190 -11.80 16.79 17.64
C ALA A 190 -13.17 16.91 16.96
N SER A 191 -13.41 16.15 15.89
CA SER A 191 -14.68 16.10 15.16
C SER A 191 -15.86 15.65 16.03
N LEU A 192 -15.62 14.80 17.03
CA LEU A 192 -16.65 14.32 17.97
C LEU A 192 -16.82 15.21 19.21
N GLY A 193 -16.10 16.34 19.31
CA GLY A 193 -16.20 17.26 20.45
C GLY A 193 -15.78 16.66 21.79
N LYS A 194 -15.03 15.54 21.79
CA LYS A 194 -14.69 14.82 23.03
C LYS A 194 -13.60 15.58 23.82
N PRO A 195 -13.72 15.69 25.16
CA PRO A 195 -12.74 16.40 25.99
C PRO A 195 -11.36 15.76 25.92
N ARG A 196 -10.30 16.53 26.21
CA ARG A 196 -8.91 16.01 26.23
C ARG A 196 -8.71 14.86 27.21
N ALA A 197 -9.54 14.77 28.26
CA ALA A 197 -9.53 13.63 29.18
C ALA A 197 -9.90 12.30 28.50
N ALA A 198 -10.69 12.33 27.42
CA ALA A 198 -10.99 11.15 26.61
C ALA A 198 -9.75 10.61 25.85
N PHE A 199 -8.67 11.39 25.78
CA PHE A 199 -7.38 10.98 25.22
C PHE A 199 -6.64 9.97 26.10
N ARG A 200 -7.01 9.87 27.39
CA ARG A 200 -6.50 8.79 28.25
C ARG A 200 -6.88 7.40 27.71
N GLY A 201 -7.87 7.32 26.81
CA GLY A 201 -8.31 6.10 26.14
C GLY A 201 -7.82 5.89 24.69
N SER A 202 -7.03 6.78 24.07
CA SER A 202 -6.38 6.47 22.76
C SER A 202 -5.29 7.49 22.38
N PRO A 203 -4.10 7.03 21.95
CA PRO A 203 -3.93 6.43 20.62
C PRO A 203 -3.44 4.98 20.74
N GLY A 204 -4.37 4.03 20.79
CA GLY A 204 -4.13 2.58 20.90
C GLY A 204 -5.27 1.82 21.57
N CYS A 205 -5.08 0.50 21.78
CA CYS A 205 -5.90 -0.34 22.65
C CYS A 205 -5.65 0.08 24.11
N TYR A 206 -6.60 0.81 24.70
CA TYR A 206 -6.60 1.06 26.14
C TYR A 206 -7.56 0.09 26.82
N ILE A 207 -7.06 -0.66 27.79
CA ILE A 207 -7.88 -1.49 28.67
C ILE A 207 -8.34 -0.61 29.81
N ASP A 208 -9.64 -0.32 29.84
CA ASP A 208 -10.24 0.33 30.99
C ASP A 208 -10.34 -0.69 32.12
N THR A 209 -9.42 -0.59 33.07
CA THR A 209 -9.38 -1.46 34.25
C THR A 209 -10.59 -1.25 35.19
N ALA A 210 -11.43 -0.24 34.95
CA ALA A 210 -12.71 -0.10 35.62
C ALA A 210 -13.83 -0.96 34.97
N LEU A 211 -13.65 -1.38 33.72
CA LEU A 211 -14.59 -2.21 32.97
C LEU A 211 -14.14 -3.67 32.83
N VAL A 212 -12.85 -3.95 32.94
CA VAL A 212 -12.27 -5.31 32.80
C VAL A 212 -11.24 -5.53 33.91
N THR A 213 -11.40 -6.58 34.72
CA THR A 213 -10.41 -6.88 35.76
C THR A 213 -9.13 -7.45 35.15
N PRO A 214 -7.95 -7.30 35.79
CA PRO A 214 -6.67 -7.79 35.23
C PRO A 214 -6.61 -9.30 34.93
N GLY A 215 -7.58 -10.09 35.41
CA GLY A 215 -7.71 -11.52 35.09
C GLY A 215 -8.60 -11.83 33.88
N GLU A 216 -9.27 -10.82 33.31
CA GLU A 216 -10.18 -10.94 32.16
C GLU A 216 -9.61 -10.26 30.89
N ALA A 217 -8.45 -9.61 31.01
CA ALA A 217 -7.75 -8.87 29.95
C ALA A 217 -6.85 -9.77 29.09
#